data_AF-W7SGG4-F1
#
_entry.id   AF-W7SGG4-F1
#
_cell.length_a   1.000
_cell.length_b   1.000
_cell.length_c   1.000
_cell.angle_alpha   90.00
_cell.angle_beta   90.00
_cell.angle_gamma   90.00
#
_symmetry.space_group_name_H-M   'P 1'
#
loop_
_entity.id
_entity.type
_entity.pdbx_description
1 polymer ?
#
loop_
_entity_poly.entity_id
_entity_poly.type
_entity_poly.pdbx_seq_one_letter_code
_entity_poly.pdbx_strand_id
1 'polypeptide(L)'
;MPELLGPVEVRALAQELDVRPTKKLGQNFVHDTNTVRRIVAVSGVTADDVALEVGPGLGSLTLALLPVCQAVVAVEIDPVLAARLPATAAEFAPDFASRLTVVGADAMRVTADQLGAAPTALVANLPYNVSVPIILHLLAELPSLRTGLVMVQSEVADRMAAGPGSRVYGVPSVKLAWYASARRAGPEPRSVLWPVPNVDSALVAFTRREVRPPCHARPSSPLRRLRPAPQDPPRRPRRLGRLRRPRRPAPHRRRRRPLPARRATRHRRLRPRSRSRRRV
;
A
#
# COMPACT_ATOMS: atom_id res chain seq x y z
N MET A 1 30.46 3.00 -12.52
CA MET A 1 29.05 3.36 -12.19
C MET A 1 28.24 2.08 -12.28
N PRO A 2 27.25 1.84 -11.41
CA PRO A 2 26.47 0.61 -11.47
C PRO A 2 25.66 0.56 -12.76
N GLU A 3 25.60 -0.63 -13.36
CA GLU A 3 24.70 -0.92 -14.45
C GLU A 3 23.31 -1.21 -13.86
N LEU A 4 22.28 -0.51 -14.35
CA LEU A 4 20.92 -0.68 -13.85
C LEU A 4 20.16 -1.64 -14.75
N LEU A 5 19.31 -2.48 -14.14
CA LEU A 5 18.52 -3.47 -14.87
C LEU A 5 17.45 -2.78 -15.72
N GLY A 6 17.55 -2.97 -17.04
CA GLY A 6 16.51 -2.60 -17.98
C GLY A 6 15.52 -3.76 -18.21
N PRO A 7 14.59 -3.60 -19.17
CA PRO A 7 13.60 -4.61 -19.48
C PRO A 7 14.17 -5.93 -20.00
N VAL A 8 15.38 -5.91 -20.58
CA VAL A 8 16.05 -7.11 -21.12
C VAL A 8 16.65 -7.91 -19.98
N GLU A 9 17.42 -7.25 -19.12
CA GLU A 9 18.11 -7.86 -17.97
C GLU A 9 17.11 -8.39 -16.96
N VAL A 10 16.04 -7.64 -16.66
CA VAL A 10 14.94 -8.09 -15.78
C VAL A 10 14.31 -9.37 -16.31
N ARG A 11 14.07 -9.47 -17.62
CA ARG A 11 13.48 -10.68 -18.22
C ARG A 11 14.46 -11.85 -18.23
N ALA A 12 15.74 -11.60 -18.52
CA ALA A 12 16.77 -12.62 -18.51
C ALA A 12 16.95 -13.22 -17.11
N LEU A 13 17.10 -12.38 -16.08
CA LEU A 13 17.20 -12.82 -14.69
C LEU A 13 15.94 -13.55 -14.21
N ALA A 14 14.74 -13.06 -14.57
CA ALA A 14 13.51 -13.76 -14.21
C ALA A 14 13.41 -15.16 -14.87
N GLN A 15 13.90 -15.30 -16.11
CA GLN A 15 13.95 -16.59 -16.81
C GLN A 15 15.00 -17.53 -16.23
N GLU A 16 16.20 -17.03 -15.91
CA GLU A 16 17.28 -17.77 -15.26
C GLU A 16 16.79 -18.42 -13.96
N LEU A 17 16.00 -17.68 -13.18
CA LEU A 17 15.51 -18.13 -11.87
C LEU A 17 14.19 -18.94 -11.96
N ASP A 18 13.64 -19.17 -13.16
CA ASP A 18 12.27 -19.67 -13.41
C ASP A 18 11.22 -18.96 -12.53
N VAL A 19 11.45 -17.67 -12.25
CA VAL A 19 10.54 -16.85 -11.45
C VAL A 19 9.35 -16.50 -12.32
N ARG A 20 8.26 -17.21 -12.09
CA ARG A 20 6.95 -16.87 -12.65
C ARG A 20 6.30 -15.88 -11.69
N PRO A 21 6.12 -14.60 -12.08
CA PRO A 21 5.55 -13.60 -11.18
C PRO A 21 4.21 -14.09 -10.65
N THR A 22 4.14 -14.38 -9.35
CA THR A 22 2.91 -14.92 -8.77
C THR A 22 2.04 -13.79 -8.26
N LYS A 23 0.74 -13.83 -8.61
CA LYS A 23 -0.25 -12.90 -8.04
C LYS A 23 -0.36 -13.01 -6.52
N LYS A 24 0.00 -14.16 -5.96
CA LYS A 24 -0.07 -14.45 -4.51
C LYS A 24 0.94 -13.63 -3.71
N LEU A 25 2.16 -13.46 -4.25
CA LEU A 25 3.21 -12.64 -3.62
C LEU A 25 3.18 -11.17 -4.08
N GLY A 26 2.34 -10.83 -5.08
CA GLY A 26 2.19 -9.46 -5.55
C GLY A 26 3.46 -8.91 -6.23
N GLN A 27 4.28 -9.79 -6.79
CA GLN A 27 5.56 -9.46 -7.41
C GLN A 27 5.34 -8.61 -8.68
N ASN A 28 5.76 -7.34 -8.63
CA ASN A 28 5.89 -6.46 -9.78
C ASN A 28 7.29 -5.82 -9.71
N PHE A 29 8.16 -6.14 -10.66
CA PHE A 29 9.54 -5.67 -10.69
C PHE A 29 9.65 -4.35 -11.44
N VAL A 30 10.36 -3.39 -10.87
CA VAL A 30 10.69 -2.13 -11.56
C VAL A 30 11.75 -2.45 -12.61
N HIS A 31 11.50 -2.09 -13.87
CA HIS A 31 12.44 -2.34 -14.98
C HIS A 31 12.78 -1.10 -15.80
N ASP A 32 12.32 0.08 -15.35
CA ASP A 32 12.65 1.37 -15.96
C ASP A 32 13.73 2.08 -15.14
N THR A 33 14.90 2.25 -15.72
CA THR A 33 16.08 2.80 -15.05
C THR A 33 15.90 4.27 -14.67
N ASN A 34 15.13 5.04 -15.45
CA ASN A 34 14.80 6.43 -15.15
C ASN A 34 13.91 6.55 -13.91
N THR A 35 12.91 5.67 -13.80
CA THR A 35 12.03 5.57 -12.63
C THR A 35 12.82 5.22 -11.39
N VAL A 36 13.71 4.22 -11.47
CA VAL A 36 14.58 3.87 -10.34
C VAL A 36 15.44 5.06 -9.89
N ARG A 37 16.11 5.75 -10.83
CA ARG A 37 16.90 6.94 -10.51
C ARG A 37 16.06 8.04 -9.87
N ARG A 38 14.83 8.25 -10.36
CA ARG A 38 13.89 9.21 -9.79
C ARG A 38 13.49 8.84 -8.37
N ILE A 39 13.21 7.56 -8.08
CA ILE A 39 12.88 7.09 -6.74
C ILE A 39 14.03 7.39 -5.78
N VAL A 40 15.26 7.03 -6.14
CA VAL A 40 16.44 7.32 -5.30
C VAL A 40 16.60 8.82 -5.07
N ALA A 41 16.50 9.64 -6.12
CA ALA A 41 16.59 11.10 -5.99
C ALA A 41 15.50 11.70 -5.08
N VAL A 42 14.24 11.28 -5.24
CA VAL A 42 13.11 11.77 -4.45
C VAL A 42 13.18 11.28 -3.00
N SER A 43 13.83 10.14 -2.74
CA SER A 43 13.96 9.58 -1.39
C SER A 43 14.83 10.45 -0.50
N GLY A 44 15.78 11.19 -1.09
CA GLY A 44 16.70 12.06 -0.37
C GLY A 44 17.73 11.31 0.48
N VAL A 45 17.92 10.00 0.26
CA VAL A 45 18.97 9.23 0.95
C VAL A 45 20.35 9.71 0.54
N THR A 46 21.30 9.60 1.48
CA THR A 46 22.67 10.08 1.35
C THR A 46 23.67 9.01 1.75
N ALA A 47 24.97 9.33 1.63
CA ALA A 47 26.05 8.44 2.04
C ALA A 47 26.10 8.17 3.56
N ASP A 48 25.34 8.91 4.37
CA ASP A 48 25.19 8.70 5.81
C ASP A 48 24.00 7.79 6.16
N ASP A 49 23.21 7.37 5.17
CA ASP A 49 22.02 6.57 5.38
C ASP A 49 22.26 5.07 5.18
N VAL A 50 21.59 4.27 6.02
CA VAL A 50 21.41 2.83 5.82
C VAL A 50 19.99 2.65 5.26
N ALA A 51 19.91 2.32 3.97
CA ALA A 51 18.64 2.11 3.30
C ALA A 51 18.11 0.71 3.58
N LEU A 52 16.89 0.61 4.09
CA LEU A 52 16.11 -0.61 4.13
C LEU A 52 15.28 -0.69 2.84
N GLU A 53 15.44 -1.79 2.10
CA GLU A 53 14.61 -2.12 0.95
C GLU A 53 13.81 -3.39 1.27
N VAL A 54 12.50 -3.33 1.10
CA VAL A 54 11.61 -4.48 1.29
C VAL A 54 11.12 -4.96 -0.07
N GLY A 55 11.30 -6.24 -0.34
CA GLY A 55 10.96 -6.83 -1.63
C GLY A 55 11.86 -6.31 -2.77
N PRO A 56 13.19 -6.42 -2.65
CA PRO A 56 14.13 -5.99 -3.70
C PRO A 56 13.90 -6.70 -5.04
N GLY A 57 13.31 -7.90 -4.99
CA GLY A 57 13.09 -8.72 -6.18
C GLY A 57 14.39 -9.06 -6.88
N LEU A 58 14.52 -8.65 -8.14
CA LEU A 58 15.73 -8.85 -8.95
C LEU A 58 16.84 -7.84 -8.63
N GLY A 59 16.56 -6.80 -7.84
CA GLY A 59 17.57 -5.82 -7.40
C GLY A 59 17.62 -4.52 -8.17
N SER A 60 16.62 -4.20 -9.00
CA SER A 60 16.64 -2.97 -9.83
C SER A 60 16.80 -1.71 -8.99
N LEU A 61 16.07 -1.60 -7.88
CA LEU A 61 16.17 -0.45 -6.97
C LEU A 61 17.39 -0.58 -6.03
N THR A 62 17.71 -1.80 -5.58
CA THR A 62 18.95 -2.11 -4.83
C THR A 62 20.19 -1.54 -5.52
N LEU A 63 20.38 -1.84 -6.81
CA LEU A 63 21.55 -1.40 -7.59
C LEU A 63 21.69 0.11 -7.69
N ALA A 64 20.57 0.86 -7.62
CA ALA A 64 20.59 2.31 -7.62
C ALA A 64 20.80 2.92 -6.23
N LEU A 65 20.45 2.19 -5.15
CA LEU A 65 20.68 2.62 -3.78
C LEU A 65 22.13 2.41 -3.33
N LEU A 66 22.75 1.30 -3.75
CA LEU A 66 24.12 0.91 -3.40
C LEU A 66 25.19 2.02 -3.58
N PRO A 67 25.23 2.78 -4.69
CA PRO A 67 26.24 3.85 -4.85
C PRO A 67 25.95 5.09 -3.99
N VAL A 68 24.72 5.27 -3.51
CA VAL A 68 24.28 6.50 -2.82
C VAL A 68 24.32 6.34 -1.30
N CYS A 69 24.01 5.15 -0.79
CA CYS A 69 23.87 4.89 0.63
C CYS A 69 25.17 4.36 1.26
N GLN A 70 25.28 4.49 2.58
CA GLN A 70 26.34 3.84 3.37
C GLN A 70 26.26 2.32 3.22
N ALA A 71 25.05 1.79 3.38
CA ALA A 71 24.72 0.38 3.26
C ALA A 71 23.27 0.21 2.80
N VAL A 72 22.96 -0.94 2.20
CA VAL A 72 21.61 -1.34 1.83
C VAL A 72 21.30 -2.67 2.51
N VAL A 73 20.24 -2.68 3.32
CA VAL A 73 19.68 -3.89 3.92
C VAL A 73 18.43 -4.26 3.12
N ALA A 74 18.47 -5.40 2.44
CA ALA A 74 17.39 -5.87 1.60
C ALA A 74 16.66 -7.04 2.27
N VAL A 75 15.36 -6.88 2.56
CA VAL A 75 14.52 -7.93 3.14
C VAL A 75 13.67 -8.55 2.04
N GLU A 76 13.90 -9.83 1.75
CA GLU A 76 13.21 -10.58 0.71
C GLU A 76 12.62 -11.88 1.27
N ILE A 77 11.36 -12.14 0.95
CA ILE A 77 10.63 -13.33 1.43
C ILE A 77 10.84 -14.53 0.52
N ASP A 78 11.08 -14.30 -0.78
CA ASP A 78 11.34 -15.34 -1.75
C ASP A 78 12.81 -15.80 -1.64
N PRO A 79 13.07 -17.04 -1.16
CA PRO A 79 14.44 -17.50 -0.94
C PRO A 79 15.27 -17.58 -2.23
N VAL A 80 14.63 -17.77 -3.40
CA VAL A 80 15.34 -17.82 -4.69
C VAL A 80 15.85 -16.43 -5.06
N LEU A 81 14.99 -15.42 -4.94
CA LEU A 81 15.37 -14.02 -5.19
C LEU A 81 16.40 -13.53 -4.18
N ALA A 82 16.19 -13.84 -2.89
CA ALA A 82 17.12 -13.50 -1.82
C ALA A 82 18.52 -14.10 -2.08
N ALA A 83 18.60 -15.36 -2.51
CA ALA A 83 19.86 -16.02 -2.81
C ALA A 83 20.55 -15.46 -4.06
N ARG A 84 19.79 -15.01 -5.08
CA ARG A 84 20.37 -14.45 -6.32
C ARG A 84 20.86 -13.01 -6.16
N LEU A 85 20.24 -12.22 -5.28
CA LEU A 85 20.49 -10.78 -5.19
C LEU A 85 21.97 -10.40 -4.92
N PRO A 86 22.74 -11.08 -4.05
CA PRO A 86 24.16 -10.79 -3.89
C PRO A 86 24.98 -10.98 -5.18
N ALA A 87 24.67 -12.02 -5.97
CA ALA A 87 25.31 -12.24 -7.26
C ALA A 87 24.92 -11.14 -8.26
N THR A 88 23.68 -10.65 -8.22
CA THR A 88 23.25 -9.51 -9.05
C THR A 88 24.04 -8.26 -8.69
N ALA A 89 24.21 -7.98 -7.40
CA ALA A 89 25.02 -6.84 -6.96
C ALA A 89 26.48 -6.98 -7.40
N ALA A 90 27.07 -8.17 -7.31
CA ALA A 90 28.44 -8.41 -7.76
C ALA A 90 28.61 -8.26 -9.29
N GLU A 91 27.63 -8.67 -10.08
CA GLU A 91 27.64 -8.60 -11.55
C GLU A 91 27.45 -7.17 -12.05
N PHE A 92 26.47 -6.44 -11.52
CA PHE A 92 26.04 -5.14 -12.04
C PHE A 92 26.62 -3.94 -11.26
N ALA A 93 27.12 -4.15 -10.04
CA ALA A 93 27.66 -3.11 -9.17
C ALA A 93 28.83 -3.61 -8.29
N PRO A 94 29.89 -4.21 -8.88
CA PRO A 94 30.95 -4.90 -8.14
C PRO A 94 31.60 -4.04 -7.05
N ASP A 95 31.87 -2.76 -7.35
CA ASP A 95 32.51 -1.81 -6.40
C ASP A 95 31.65 -1.53 -5.15
N PHE A 96 30.36 -1.83 -5.20
CA PHE A 96 29.40 -1.54 -4.14
C PHE A 96 28.77 -2.80 -3.54
N ALA A 97 29.06 -3.98 -4.07
CA ALA A 97 28.41 -5.24 -3.66
C ALA A 97 28.61 -5.55 -2.16
N SER A 98 29.73 -5.14 -1.58
CA SER A 98 30.01 -5.29 -0.14
C SER A 98 29.12 -4.44 0.77
N ARG A 99 28.40 -3.46 0.23
CA ARG A 99 27.44 -2.61 0.97
C ARG A 99 26.06 -3.26 1.10
N LEU A 100 25.83 -4.38 0.41
CA LEU A 100 24.55 -5.10 0.44
C LEU A 100 24.54 -6.14 1.55
N THR A 101 23.51 -6.09 2.39
CA THR A 101 23.13 -7.19 3.29
C THR A 101 21.75 -7.70 2.86
N VAL A 102 21.61 -9.00 2.64
CA VAL A 102 20.33 -9.61 2.27
C VAL A 102 19.82 -10.46 3.42
N VAL A 103 18.59 -10.16 3.85
CA VAL A 103 17.88 -10.85 4.93
C VAL A 103 16.69 -11.60 4.32
N GLY A 104 16.82 -12.92 4.24
CA GLY A 104 15.74 -13.81 3.79
C GLY A 104 14.65 -13.95 4.85
N ALA A 105 13.66 -13.06 4.87
CA ALA A 105 12.63 -13.02 5.91
C ALA A 105 11.31 -12.39 5.42
N ASP A 106 10.23 -12.64 6.18
CA ASP A 106 8.99 -11.90 6.05
C ASP A 106 9.15 -10.51 6.71
N ALA A 107 9.03 -9.45 5.92
CA ALA A 107 9.14 -8.08 6.40
C ALA A 107 8.09 -7.68 7.45
N MET A 108 6.98 -8.43 7.57
CA MET A 108 6.00 -8.23 8.65
C MET A 108 6.43 -8.84 9.99
N ARG A 109 7.57 -9.55 10.02
CA ARG A 109 8.06 -10.29 11.19
C ARG A 109 9.53 -10.01 11.50
N VAL A 110 10.21 -9.25 10.65
CA VAL A 110 11.62 -8.93 10.84
C VAL A 110 11.81 -8.09 12.10
N THR A 111 12.86 -8.39 12.85
CA THR A 111 13.24 -7.66 14.06
C THR A 111 14.56 -6.91 13.88
N ALA A 112 14.81 -5.91 14.72
CA ALA A 112 16.00 -5.06 14.58
C ALA A 112 17.33 -5.84 14.62
N ASP A 113 17.40 -6.90 15.45
CA ASP A 113 18.57 -7.77 15.59
C ASP A 113 18.90 -8.58 14.34
N GLN A 114 17.91 -8.84 13.47
CA GLN A 114 18.09 -9.62 12.25
C GLN A 114 18.71 -8.81 11.10
N LEU A 115 18.68 -7.47 11.17
CA LEU A 115 19.04 -6.60 10.04
C LEU A 115 20.54 -6.33 9.93
N GLY A 116 21.33 -6.62 10.96
CA GLY A 116 22.79 -6.41 10.98
C GLY A 116 23.26 -4.95 11.03
N ALA A 117 22.42 -4.01 10.59
CA ALA A 117 22.61 -2.58 10.70
C ALA A 117 21.27 -1.90 11.04
N ALA A 118 21.32 -0.76 11.73
CA ALA A 118 20.13 0.02 12.08
C ALA A 118 19.70 0.89 10.90
N PRO A 119 18.60 0.58 10.19
CA PRO A 119 18.23 1.34 9.01
C PRO A 119 17.71 2.72 9.36
N THR A 120 18.04 3.71 8.53
CA THR A 120 17.64 5.12 8.72
C THR A 120 16.55 5.56 7.76
N ALA A 121 16.46 4.92 6.59
CA ALA A 121 15.49 5.23 5.54
C ALA A 121 14.87 3.96 4.94
N LEU A 122 13.56 3.95 4.67
CA LEU A 122 12.87 2.88 3.94
C LEU A 122 12.69 3.32 2.48
N VAL A 123 13.32 2.63 1.54
CA VAL A 123 13.12 2.90 0.10
C VAL A 123 12.73 1.59 -0.58
N ALA A 124 11.46 1.46 -0.97
CA ALA A 124 10.93 0.17 -1.40
C ALA A 124 9.77 0.27 -2.40
N ASN A 125 9.67 -0.72 -3.28
CA ASN A 125 8.46 -1.00 -4.06
C ASN A 125 7.64 -2.09 -3.37
N LEU A 126 6.66 -1.69 -2.56
CA LEU A 126 6.01 -2.61 -1.64
C LEU A 126 4.93 -3.47 -2.32
N PRO A 127 4.79 -4.76 -1.93
CA PRO A 127 3.67 -5.59 -2.36
C PRO A 127 2.34 -4.99 -1.92
N TYR A 128 1.40 -4.87 -2.85
CA TYR A 128 0.19 -4.06 -2.68
C TYR A 128 -0.77 -4.52 -1.57
N ASN A 129 -0.81 -5.82 -1.31
CA ASN A 129 -1.69 -6.42 -0.31
C ASN A 129 -1.22 -6.21 1.13
N VAL A 130 0.08 -5.92 1.33
CA VAL A 130 0.69 -5.88 2.67
C VAL A 130 1.50 -4.61 2.93
N SER A 131 1.45 -3.61 2.04
CA SER A 131 2.29 -2.40 2.15
C SER A 131 2.08 -1.64 3.47
N VAL A 132 0.83 -1.36 3.85
CA VAL A 132 0.52 -0.62 5.08
C VAL A 132 0.95 -1.40 6.34
N PRO A 133 0.58 -2.68 6.51
CA PRO A 133 1.07 -3.49 7.62
C PRO A 133 2.60 -3.51 7.76
N ILE A 134 3.34 -3.66 6.65
CA ILE A 134 4.81 -3.63 6.64
C ILE A 134 5.32 -2.30 7.18
N ILE A 135 4.83 -1.17 6.67
CA ILE A 135 5.31 0.16 7.10
C ILE A 135 5.05 0.38 8.59
N LEU A 136 3.87 0.00 9.08
CA LEU A 136 3.51 0.15 10.49
C LEU A 136 4.36 -0.75 11.40
N HIS A 137 4.61 -1.99 10.96
CA HIS A 137 5.51 -2.91 11.67
C HIS A 137 6.92 -2.31 11.76
N LEU A 138 7.51 -1.91 10.64
CA LEU A 138 8.86 -1.36 10.59
C LEU A 138 9.00 -0.06 11.40
N LEU A 139 8.00 0.83 11.37
CA LEU A 139 8.01 2.04 12.20
C LEU A 139 7.94 1.72 13.70
N ALA A 140 7.24 0.65 14.08
CA ALA A 140 7.17 0.20 15.47
C ALA A 140 8.47 -0.49 15.91
N GLU A 141 9.00 -1.39 15.08
CA GLU A 141 10.14 -2.26 15.36
C GLU A 141 11.50 -1.54 15.25
N LEU A 142 11.61 -0.55 14.35
CA LEU A 142 12.87 0.12 14.05
C LEU A 142 12.83 1.59 14.49
N PRO A 143 13.19 1.93 15.74
CA PRO A 143 13.27 3.32 16.20
C PRO A 143 14.19 4.20 15.35
N SER A 144 15.24 3.63 14.76
CA SER A 144 16.20 4.32 13.89
C SER A 144 15.63 4.77 12.55
N LEU A 145 14.49 4.22 12.11
CA LEU A 145 13.90 4.52 10.82
C LEU A 145 13.28 5.92 10.84
N ARG A 146 13.92 6.89 10.20
CA ARG A 146 13.54 8.32 10.23
C ARG A 146 12.66 8.72 9.06
N THR A 147 12.94 8.21 7.88
CA THR A 147 12.27 8.60 6.63
C THR A 147 11.88 7.37 5.83
N GLY A 148 11.00 7.56 4.85
CA GLY A 148 10.83 6.57 3.82
C GLY A 148 10.16 7.12 2.58
N LEU A 149 10.46 6.48 1.46
CA LEU A 149 9.83 6.66 0.17
C LEU A 149 9.42 5.30 -0.36
N VAL A 150 8.12 5.06 -0.42
CA VAL A 150 7.57 3.77 -0.85
C VAL A 150 6.69 3.93 -2.07
N MET A 151 6.81 3.00 -3.01
CA MET A 151 5.85 2.85 -4.10
C MET A 151 4.74 1.88 -3.65
N VAL A 152 3.50 2.33 -3.78
CA VAL A 152 2.28 1.59 -3.44
C VAL A 152 1.19 1.87 -4.48
N GLN A 153 0.07 1.16 -4.41
CA GLN A 153 -1.11 1.48 -5.25
C GLN A 153 -1.57 2.92 -5.02
N SER A 154 -2.03 3.61 -6.07
CA SER A 154 -2.43 5.02 -5.96
C SER A 154 -3.52 5.25 -4.90
N GLU A 155 -4.51 4.37 -4.78
CA GLU A 155 -5.56 4.50 -3.76
C GLU A 155 -5.00 4.36 -2.33
N VAL A 156 -4.02 3.46 -2.15
CA VAL A 156 -3.35 3.26 -0.87
C VAL A 156 -2.51 4.48 -0.53
N ALA A 157 -1.82 5.07 -1.50
CA ALA A 157 -1.08 6.31 -1.34
C ALA A 157 -1.98 7.46 -0.88
N ASP A 158 -3.14 7.63 -1.52
CA ASP A 158 -4.11 8.66 -1.17
C ASP A 158 -4.65 8.45 0.25
N ARG A 159 -4.90 7.21 0.67
CA ARG A 159 -5.30 6.87 2.04
C ARG A 159 -4.18 7.16 3.05
N MET A 160 -2.94 6.83 2.75
CA MET A 160 -1.80 7.06 3.64
C MET A 160 -1.53 8.55 3.86
N ALA A 161 -1.68 9.37 2.81
CA ALA A 161 -1.47 10.81 2.86
C ALA A 161 -2.71 11.61 3.29
N ALA A 162 -3.85 10.96 3.52
CA ALA A 162 -5.10 11.63 3.89
C ALA A 162 -5.00 12.27 5.28
N GLY A 163 -5.44 13.53 5.39
CA GLY A 163 -5.66 14.22 6.66
C GLY A 163 -7.08 14.06 7.22
N PRO A 164 -7.30 14.36 8.51
CA PRO A 164 -8.63 14.35 9.12
C PRO A 164 -9.64 15.21 8.35
N GLY A 165 -10.88 14.73 8.24
CA GLY A 165 -11.95 15.41 7.47
C GLY A 165 -12.00 15.05 5.98
N SER A 166 -11.01 14.33 5.46
CA SER A 166 -11.06 13.78 4.10
C SER A 166 -11.96 12.54 4.01
N ARG A 167 -12.64 12.35 2.87
CA ARG A 167 -13.46 11.15 2.61
C ARG A 167 -12.65 9.85 2.51
N VAL A 168 -11.36 9.96 2.18
CA VAL A 168 -10.44 8.81 2.09
C VAL A 168 -9.68 8.55 3.40
N TYR A 169 -9.87 9.40 4.41
CA TYR A 169 -9.27 9.21 5.73
C TYR A 169 -9.86 7.99 6.41
N GLY A 170 -9.00 7.10 6.91
CA GLY A 170 -9.43 5.86 7.55
C GLY A 170 -8.38 5.29 8.50
N VAL A 171 -8.56 4.01 8.87
CA VAL A 171 -7.69 3.31 9.81
C VAL A 171 -6.20 3.35 9.40
N PRO A 172 -5.82 3.11 8.13
CA PRO A 172 -4.43 3.27 7.69
C PRO A 172 -3.86 4.66 7.93
N SER A 173 -4.65 5.70 7.65
CA SER A 173 -4.26 7.11 7.81
C SER A 173 -3.96 7.43 9.28
N VAL A 174 -4.88 7.05 10.18
CA VAL A 174 -4.72 7.30 11.63
C VAL A 174 -3.50 6.57 12.19
N LYS A 175 -3.34 5.28 11.84
CA LYS A 175 -2.22 4.47 12.33
C LYS A 175 -0.88 4.99 11.83
N LEU A 176 -0.78 5.37 10.57
CA LEU A 176 0.44 5.96 10.03
C LEU A 176 0.73 7.32 10.65
N ALA A 177 -0.31 8.16 10.82
CA ALA A 177 -0.21 9.47 11.45
C ALA A 177 0.29 9.43 12.91
N TRP A 178 0.10 8.30 13.60
CA TRP A 178 0.68 8.07 14.92
C TRP A 178 2.21 8.05 14.89
N TYR A 179 2.80 7.38 13.90
CA TYR A 179 4.24 7.20 13.80
C TYR A 179 4.93 8.29 12.95
N ALA A 180 4.28 8.77 11.91
CA ALA A 180 4.90 9.59 10.88
C ALA A 180 3.94 10.63 10.27
N SER A 181 4.50 11.69 9.68
CA SER A 181 3.78 12.51 8.71
C SER A 181 4.02 11.95 7.32
N ALA A 182 2.95 11.69 6.55
CA ALA A 182 3.03 11.16 5.19
C ALA A 182 2.47 12.15 4.17
N ARG A 183 3.07 12.17 2.97
CA ARG A 183 2.62 12.97 1.83
C ARG A 183 2.79 12.18 0.54
N ARG A 184 1.97 12.49 -0.45
CA ARG A 184 2.17 11.97 -1.81
C ARG A 184 3.41 12.64 -2.42
N ALA A 185 4.28 11.84 -3.03
CA ALA A 185 5.54 12.29 -3.62
C ALA A 185 5.51 12.28 -5.16
N GLY A 186 4.54 11.62 -5.78
CA GLY A 186 4.28 11.69 -7.22
C GLY A 186 3.53 10.46 -7.74
N PRO A 187 2.94 10.53 -8.94
CA PRO A 187 2.41 9.35 -9.62
C PRO A 187 3.54 8.50 -10.25
N GLU A 188 3.26 7.21 -10.42
CA GLU A 188 4.13 6.24 -11.09
C GLU A 188 3.33 5.46 -12.15
N PRO A 189 3.70 5.54 -13.43
CA PRO A 189 2.97 4.86 -14.49
C PRO A 189 3.21 3.35 -14.40
N ARG A 190 2.14 2.55 -14.51
CA ARG A 190 2.22 1.07 -14.45
C ARG A 190 3.15 0.41 -15.48
N SER A 191 3.53 1.12 -16.55
CA SER A 191 4.43 0.63 -17.60
C SER A 191 5.88 0.50 -17.15
N VAL A 192 6.24 1.03 -15.98
CA VAL A 192 7.58 0.90 -15.37
C VAL A 192 7.76 -0.42 -14.62
N LEU A 193 6.67 -1.17 -14.49
CA LEU A 193 6.57 -2.41 -13.73
C LEU A 193 6.33 -3.61 -14.66
N TRP A 194 6.98 -4.72 -14.33
CA TRP A 194 6.81 -5.99 -15.00
C TRP A 194 6.58 -7.11 -13.98
N PRO A 195 5.50 -7.89 -14.11
CA PRO A 195 4.35 -7.67 -15.00
C PRO A 195 3.63 -6.34 -14.71
N VAL A 196 2.89 -5.85 -15.71
CA VAL A 196 2.14 -4.61 -15.56
C VAL A 196 0.96 -4.83 -14.60
N PRO A 197 0.83 -4.05 -13.52
CA PRO A 197 -0.30 -4.17 -12.61
C PRO A 197 -1.59 -3.64 -13.22
N ASN A 198 -2.73 -4.06 -12.65
CA ASN A 198 -4.06 -3.63 -13.10
C ASN A 198 -4.41 -2.20 -12.67
N VAL A 199 -3.66 -1.62 -11.74
CA VAL A 199 -3.92 -0.31 -11.14
C VAL A 199 -2.67 0.55 -11.19
N ASP A 200 -2.87 1.87 -11.14
CA ASP A 200 -1.78 2.83 -11.09
C ASP A 200 -1.06 2.82 -9.74
N SER A 201 0.20 3.24 -9.77
CA SER A 201 1.06 3.34 -8.59
C SER A 201 1.35 4.79 -8.24
N ALA A 202 1.75 5.03 -7.01
CA ALA A 202 2.19 6.34 -6.56
C ALA A 202 3.27 6.20 -5.48
N LEU A 203 4.15 7.19 -5.43
CA LEU A 203 5.13 7.32 -4.37
C LEU A 203 4.51 8.03 -3.17
N VAL A 204 4.77 7.50 -1.98
CA VAL A 204 4.45 8.12 -0.70
C VAL A 204 5.74 8.35 0.06
N ALA A 205 6.00 9.60 0.42
CA ALA A 205 7.07 9.95 1.32
C ALA A 205 6.51 10.07 2.74
N PHE A 206 7.25 9.58 3.73
CA PHE A 206 6.93 9.81 5.13
C PHE A 206 8.16 10.18 5.95
N THR A 207 7.93 10.89 7.04
CA THR A 207 8.94 11.29 8.01
C THR A 207 8.42 10.94 9.39
N ARG A 208 9.20 10.16 10.14
CA ARG A 208 8.88 9.78 11.52
C ARG A 208 8.67 11.03 12.34
N ARG A 209 7.63 11.03 13.17
CA ARG A 209 7.42 12.07 14.17
C ARG A 209 8.36 11.80 15.32
N GLU A 210 9.00 12.84 15.82
CA GLU A 210 9.59 12.76 17.15
C GLU A 210 8.50 12.34 18.14
N VAL A 211 8.80 11.30 18.93
CA VAL A 211 7.95 10.95 20.05
C VAL A 211 8.07 12.09 21.05
N ARG A 212 7.20 13.10 20.92
CA ARG A 212 6.98 14.03 22.01
C ARG A 212 6.49 13.16 23.16
N PRO A 213 7.16 13.14 24.34
CA PRO A 213 6.54 12.58 25.51
C PRO A 213 5.15 13.21 25.61
N PRO A 214 4.08 12.43 25.89
CA PRO A 214 2.76 13.00 26.03
C PRO A 214 2.93 14.17 26.97
N CYS A 215 2.67 15.38 26.46
CA CYS A 215 2.72 16.59 27.26
C CYS A 215 2.03 16.22 28.56
N HIS A 216 2.75 16.33 29.69
CA HIS A 216 2.14 16.06 30.98
C HIS A 216 0.79 16.76 30.93
N ALA A 217 -0.29 15.97 30.89
CA ALA A 217 -1.58 16.54 31.13
C ALA A 217 -1.35 17.22 32.46
N ARG A 218 -1.34 18.57 32.46
CA ARG A 218 -1.33 19.32 33.72
C ARG A 218 -2.37 18.59 34.55
N PRO A 219 -2.03 18.08 35.75
CA PRO A 219 -3.02 17.39 36.56
C PRO A 219 -4.22 18.31 36.55
N SER A 220 -5.30 17.84 35.93
CA SER A 220 -6.53 18.61 35.88
C SER A 220 -6.83 18.85 37.34
N SER A 221 -6.80 20.13 37.73
CA SER A 221 -7.16 20.58 39.07
C SER A 221 -8.33 19.72 39.53
N PRO A 222 -8.26 19.12 40.75
CA PRO A 222 -9.18 18.07 41.15
C PRO A 222 -10.59 18.48 40.79
N LEU A 223 -11.26 17.65 39.98
CA LEU A 223 -12.62 17.84 39.48
C LEU A 223 -13.40 18.66 40.50
N ARG A 224 -13.56 19.95 40.22
CA ARG A 224 -14.40 20.83 41.03
C ARG A 224 -15.77 20.17 40.96
N ARG A 225 -16.18 19.52 42.06
CA ARG A 225 -17.47 18.81 42.16
C ARG A 225 -18.49 19.66 41.42
N LEU A 226 -19.03 19.11 40.33
CA LEU A 226 -20.19 19.68 39.66
C LEU A 226 -21.25 19.81 40.75
N ARG A 227 -21.45 21.04 41.24
CA ARG A 227 -22.64 21.34 42.04
C ARG A 227 -23.82 21.09 41.10
N PRO A 228 -24.83 20.33 41.53
CA PRO A 228 -26.02 20.15 40.71
C PRO A 228 -26.62 21.54 40.42
N ALA A 229 -26.98 21.77 39.16
CA ALA A 229 -27.69 22.97 38.75
C ALA A 229 -29.02 23.08 39.55
N PRO A 230 -29.49 24.30 39.87
CA PRO A 230 -30.80 24.47 40.48
C PRO A 230 -31.86 23.92 39.52
N GLN A 231 -32.73 23.05 40.04
CA GLN A 231 -33.90 22.59 39.31
C GLN A 231 -34.90 23.75 39.21
N ASP A 232 -35.16 24.24 38.01
CA ASP A 232 -36.29 25.13 37.74
C ASP A 232 -37.62 24.40 38.05
N PRO A 233 -38.59 25.05 38.71
CA PRO A 233 -39.87 24.43 39.00
C PRO A 233 -40.68 24.21 37.70
N PRO A 234 -41.51 23.14 37.65
CA PRO A 234 -42.22 22.78 36.43
C PRO A 234 -43.27 23.84 36.05
N ARG A 235 -43.19 24.34 34.81
CA ARG A 235 -44.20 25.22 34.22
C ARG A 235 -45.50 24.45 34.00
N ARG A 236 -46.62 25.01 34.49
CA ARG A 236 -47.99 24.48 34.30
C ARG A 236 -48.33 24.32 32.80
N PRO A 237 -49.03 23.24 32.39
CA PRO A 237 -49.46 23.06 31.01
C PRO A 237 -50.58 24.05 30.66
N ARG A 238 -50.42 24.78 29.54
CA ARG A 238 -51.47 25.61 28.94
C ARG A 238 -52.52 24.72 28.25
N ARG A 239 -53.79 25.03 28.48
CA ARG A 239 -54.97 24.32 27.94
C ARG A 239 -54.99 24.33 26.41
N LEU A 240 -55.34 23.17 25.83
CA LEU A 240 -55.61 22.96 24.40
C LEU A 240 -56.81 23.83 23.92
N GLY A 241 -56.56 24.69 22.92
CA GLY A 241 -57.60 25.23 22.04
C GLY A 241 -57.87 24.28 20.88
N ARG A 242 -59.15 23.99 20.63
CA ARG A 242 -59.68 23.11 19.56
C ARG A 242 -59.59 23.78 18.17
N LEU A 243 -59.71 22.92 17.14
CA LEU A 243 -60.09 23.17 15.72
C LEU A 243 -58.93 23.56 14.79
N ARG A 244 -58.71 22.99 13.60
CA ARG A 244 -59.57 22.28 12.62
C ARG A 244 -58.71 21.30 11.78
N ARG A 245 -59.26 20.14 11.41
CA ARG A 245 -58.63 19.15 10.51
C ARG A 245 -58.67 19.64 9.04
N PRO A 246 -57.58 19.52 8.25
CA PRO A 246 -57.68 19.52 6.79
C PRO A 246 -58.14 18.16 6.27
N ARG A 247 -59.03 18.19 5.26
CA ARG A 247 -59.66 17.04 4.60
C ARG A 247 -58.62 16.18 3.86
N ARG A 248 -58.71 14.85 4.04
CA ARG A 248 -58.01 13.86 3.20
C ARG A 248 -58.67 13.79 1.81
N PRO A 249 -57.91 13.76 0.70
CA PRO A 249 -58.43 13.34 -0.59
C PRO A 249 -58.63 11.82 -0.64
N ALA A 250 -59.65 11.40 -1.39
CA ALA A 250 -60.16 10.02 -1.51
C ALA A 250 -59.23 9.08 -2.31
N PRO A 251 -59.35 7.74 -2.14
CA PRO A 251 -58.51 6.77 -2.82
C PRO A 251 -58.99 6.52 -4.25
N HIS A 252 -58.14 6.76 -5.25
CA HIS A 252 -58.43 6.34 -6.62
C HIS A 252 -58.25 4.82 -6.79
N ARG A 253 -59.32 4.22 -7.31
CA ARG A 253 -59.54 2.79 -7.52
C ARG A 253 -58.53 2.16 -8.47
N ARG A 254 -58.05 0.97 -8.07
CA ARG A 254 -57.43 -0.04 -8.94
C ARG A 254 -58.30 -0.30 -10.18
N ARG A 255 -57.73 -0.21 -11.38
CA ARG A 255 -58.21 -0.96 -12.56
C ARG A 255 -57.19 -2.03 -12.90
N ARG A 256 -57.67 -3.28 -12.95
CA ARG A 256 -56.94 -4.49 -13.32
C ARG A 256 -57.00 -4.69 -14.85
N ARG A 257 -55.85 -5.11 -15.41
CA ARG A 257 -55.63 -6.03 -16.56
C ARG A 257 -56.02 -5.57 -17.98
N PRO A 258 -55.49 -6.18 -19.07
CA PRO A 258 -54.72 -7.44 -19.15
C PRO A 258 -53.38 -7.40 -19.91
N LEU A 259 -52.55 -8.43 -19.68
CA LEU A 259 -51.42 -8.86 -20.53
C LEU A 259 -51.95 -9.55 -21.80
N PRO A 260 -51.21 -9.48 -22.92
CA PRO A 260 -51.23 -10.60 -23.85
C PRO A 260 -49.84 -11.12 -24.27
N ALA A 261 -49.83 -12.45 -24.34
CA ALA A 261 -49.17 -13.34 -25.30
C ALA A 261 -47.62 -13.46 -25.32
N ARG A 262 -47.20 -14.56 -24.69
CA ARG A 262 -46.02 -15.37 -25.01
C ARG A 262 -45.91 -15.61 -26.53
N ARG A 263 -44.76 -15.33 -27.13
CA ARG A 263 -44.33 -15.99 -28.38
C ARG A 263 -43.39 -17.14 -28.06
N ALA A 264 -43.76 -18.30 -28.56
CA ALA A 264 -43.05 -19.56 -28.46
C ALA A 264 -41.86 -19.57 -29.43
N THR A 265 -40.66 -19.82 -28.93
CA THR A 265 -39.56 -20.38 -29.73
C THR A 265 -39.55 -21.90 -29.51
N ARG A 266 -40.06 -22.61 -30.52
CA ARG A 266 -40.02 -24.07 -30.59
C ARG A 266 -38.59 -24.57 -30.78
N HIS A 267 -38.30 -25.61 -30.03
CA HIS A 267 -37.29 -26.65 -30.22
C HIS A 267 -36.81 -26.92 -31.66
N ARG A 268 -35.49 -27.10 -31.80
CA ARG A 268 -34.88 -28.23 -32.54
C ARG A 268 -33.57 -28.59 -31.83
N ARG A 269 -33.62 -29.50 -30.84
CA ARG A 269 -33.16 -30.90 -30.92
C ARG A 269 -31.77 -31.09 -31.56
N LEU A 270 -30.78 -31.17 -30.68
CA LEU A 270 -29.70 -32.16 -30.60
C LEU A 270 -29.84 -33.39 -31.52
N ARG A 271 -28.76 -33.75 -32.26
CA ARG A 271 -27.89 -34.93 -32.00
C ARG A 271 -26.93 -35.26 -33.18
N PRO A 272 -25.87 -36.08 -32.96
CA PRO A 272 -24.52 -35.85 -33.48
C PRO A 272 -23.93 -37.01 -34.34
N ARG A 273 -22.61 -36.89 -34.61
CA ARG A 273 -21.63 -37.87 -35.19
C ARG A 273 -21.62 -37.86 -36.74
N SER A 274 -20.48 -37.90 -37.43
CA SER A 274 -19.35 -38.80 -37.22
C SER A 274 -18.11 -38.44 -38.08
N ARG A 275 -16.93 -38.74 -37.51
CA ARG A 275 -15.72 -39.39 -38.08
C ARG A 275 -15.07 -38.93 -39.41
N SER A 276 -13.73 -38.95 -39.31
CA SER A 276 -12.73 -39.33 -40.34
C SER A 276 -12.24 -38.13 -41.20
N ARG A 277 -10.97 -37.92 -41.54
CA ARG A 277 -9.80 -38.82 -41.73
C ARG A 277 -8.53 -37.97 -41.95
N ARG A 278 -7.37 -38.53 -41.54
CA ARG A 278 -6.02 -38.52 -42.18
C ARG A 278 -5.29 -37.17 -42.36
N ARG A 279 -4.07 -37.00 -41.82
CA ARG A 279 -2.76 -37.42 -42.40
C ARG A 279 -2.63 -37.02 -43.87
N VAL A 280 -1.86 -35.99 -44.19
CA VAL A 280 -0.43 -36.01 -44.59
C VAL A 280 0.12 -34.62 -44.27
#